data_AF-A0A6M0CWL8-F1
#
_entry.id   AF-A0A6M0CWL8-F1
#
_cell.length_a   1.000
_cell.length_b   1.000
_cell.length_c   1.000
_cell.angle_alpha   90.00
_cell.angle_beta   90.00
_cell.angle_gamma   90.00
#
_symmetry.space_group_name_H-M   'P 1'
#
loop_
_entity.id
_entity.type
_entity.pdbx_description
1 polymer ?
#
loop_
_entity_poly.entity_id
_entity_poly.type
_entity_poly.pdbx_seq_one_letter_code
_entity_poly.pdbx_strand_id
1 'polypeptide(L)' 'MSTDDFSAWIGRIEESRDRLCHTLVRRIAATLGEPAPQPGEDLPPLWHWAFFQEPVAEDGLGPDGTRHW' A
#
# COMPACT_ATOMS: atom_id res chain seq x y z
N MET A 1 -16.37 -22.28 -17.42
CA MET A 1 -16.15 -21.04 -16.65
C MET A 1 -16.38 -21.41 -15.20
N SER A 2 -15.36 -21.31 -14.35
CA SER A 2 -15.54 -21.49 -12.91
C SER A 2 -16.37 -20.31 -12.42
N THR A 3 -17.42 -20.60 -11.64
CA THR A 3 -18.18 -19.56 -10.96
C THR A 3 -17.44 -19.32 -9.65
N ASP A 4 -16.52 -18.36 -9.63
CA ASP A 4 -15.76 -18.08 -8.42
C ASP A 4 -16.71 -17.51 -7.34
N ASP A 5 -16.80 -18.20 -6.21
CA ASP A 5 -17.60 -17.78 -5.07
C ASP A 5 -16.80 -16.78 -4.22
N PHE A 6 -17.12 -15.49 -4.37
CA PHE A 6 -16.48 -14.40 -3.65
C PHE A 6 -17.13 -14.09 -2.29
N SER A 7 -18.14 -14.86 -1.85
CA SER A 7 -18.85 -14.60 -0.59
C SER A 7 -17.93 -14.59 0.64
N ALA A 8 -16.84 -15.38 0.61
CA ALA A 8 -15.82 -15.43 1.65
C ALA A 8 -15.09 -14.10 1.91
N TRP A 9 -15.17 -13.14 0.98
CA TRP A 9 -14.55 -11.82 1.11
C TRP A 9 -15.45 -10.80 1.80
N ILE A 10 -16.75 -11.07 1.89
CA ILE A 10 -17.72 -10.14 2.49
C ILE A 10 -17.48 -10.07 4.00
N GLY A 11 -17.22 -8.87 4.51
CA GLY A 11 -17.01 -8.62 5.94
C GLY A 11 -15.59 -8.86 6.44
N ARG A 12 -14.64 -9.20 5.57
CA ARG A 12 -13.21 -9.28 5.93
C ARG A 12 -12.69 -7.86 6.20
N ILE A 13 -12.03 -7.69 7.35
CA ILE A 13 -11.36 -6.46 7.75
C ILE A 13 -9.89 -6.77 7.96
N GLU A 14 -9.03 -5.86 7.53
CA GLU A 14 -7.63 -5.85 7.89
C GLU A 14 -7.27 -4.48 8.47
N GLU A 15 -6.45 -4.49 9.51
CA GLU A 15 -5.85 -3.29 10.09
C GLU A 15 -4.33 -3.41 10.02
N SER A 16 -3.68 -2.38 9.48
CA SER A 16 -2.22 -2.24 9.51
C SER A 16 -1.83 -0.92 10.18
N ARG A 17 -0.65 -0.89 10.78
CA ARG A 17 -0.08 0.29 11.43
C ARG A 17 1.36 0.43 10.99
N ASP A 18 1.68 1.59 10.44
CA ASP A 18 3.03 1.90 10.00
C ASP A 18 3.46 3.30 10.47
N ARG A 19 4.78 3.54 10.47
CA ARG A 19 5.39 4.81 10.78
C ARG A 19 5.99 5.42 9.52
N LEU A 20 5.35 6.48 9.05
CA LEU A 20 5.89 7.29 7.97
C LEU A 20 7.13 8.05 8.42
N CYS A 21 8.19 7.95 7.63
CA CYS A 21 9.38 8.76 7.78
C CYS A 21 9.67 9.52 6.47
N HIS A 22 10.40 10.62 6.58
CA HIS A 22 10.70 11.47 5.43
C HIS A 22 11.41 10.71 4.28
N THR A 23 12.18 9.66 4.59
CA THR A 23 12.79 8.79 3.58
C THR A 23 11.76 8.08 2.70
N LEU A 24 10.65 7.58 3.28
CA LEU A 24 9.58 6.94 2.53
C LEU A 24 8.85 7.97 1.65
N VAL A 25 8.56 9.15 2.21
CA VAL A 25 7.94 10.25 1.46
C VAL A 25 8.77 10.65 0.24
N ARG A 26 10.09 10.76 0.41
CA ARG A 26 11.02 11.03 -0.71
C ARG A 26 11.00 9.96 -1.79
N ARG A 27 10.85 8.68 -1.42
CA ARG A 27 10.77 7.58 -2.39
C ARG A 27 9.48 7.68 -3.21
N ILE A 28 8.35 7.87 -2.55
CA ILE A 28 7.06 8.05 -3.23
C ILE A 28 7.07 9.28 -4.14
N ALA A 29 7.60 10.41 -3.66
CA ALA A 29 7.75 11.62 -4.45
C ALA A 29 8.55 11.37 -5.75
N ALA A 30 9.69 10.67 -5.64
CA ALA A 30 10.50 10.30 -6.80
C ALA A 30 9.76 9.34 -7.75
N THR A 31 9.01 8.37 -7.24
CA THR A 31 8.20 7.45 -8.05
C THR A 31 7.09 8.17 -8.82
N LEU A 32 6.47 9.18 -8.21
CA LEU A 32 5.39 9.96 -8.81
C LEU A 32 5.89 11.14 -9.66
N GLY A 33 7.20 11.44 -9.64
CA GLY A 33 7.77 12.59 -10.35
C GLY A 33 7.45 13.94 -9.71
N GLU A 34 7.15 13.95 -8.42
CA GLU A 34 6.72 15.13 -7.65
C GLU A 34 7.82 15.58 -6.66
N PRO A 35 7.84 16.86 -6.26
CA PRO A 35 8.72 17.31 -5.18
C PRO A 35 8.29 16.68 -3.84
N ALA A 36 9.29 16.27 -3.04
CA ALA A 36 9.02 15.71 -1.73
C ALA A 36 8.69 16.82 -0.70
N PRO A 37 7.55 16.73 0.02
CA PRO A 37 7.25 17.60 1.14
C PRO A 37 8.35 17.56 2.22
N GLN A 38 8.62 18.69 2.85
CA GLN A 38 9.56 18.79 3.95
C GLN A 38 9.00 18.21 5.26
N PRO A 39 9.84 17.83 6.23
CA PRO A 39 9.36 17.37 7.52
C PRO A 39 8.46 18.42 8.21
N GLY A 40 7.25 18.00 8.59
CA GLY A 40 6.25 18.87 9.22
C GLY A 40 5.26 19.51 8.24
N GLU A 41 5.48 19.38 6.93
CA GLU A 41 4.50 19.74 5.92
C GLU A 41 3.48 18.61 5.70
N ASP A 42 2.28 18.99 5.26
CA ASP A 42 1.22 18.04 4.93
C ASP A 42 1.60 17.20 3.70
N LEU A 43 1.21 15.93 3.72
CA LEU A 43 1.33 15.07 2.54
C LEU A 43 0.29 15.49 1.48
N PRO A 44 0.63 15.42 0.17
CA PRO A 44 -0.34 15.67 -0.87
C PRO A 44 -1.54 14.73 -0.79
N PRO A 45 -2.72 15.15 -1.29
CA PRO A 45 -3.92 14.32 -1.30
C PRO A 45 -3.66 12.93 -1.90
N LEU A 46 -4.29 11.92 -1.31
CA LEU A 46 -4.22 10.50 -1.72
C LEU A 46 -2.87 9.78 -1.53
N TRP A 47 -1.79 10.47 -1.15
CA TRP A 47 -0.50 9.81 -0.94
C TRP A 47 -0.51 8.76 0.18
N HIS A 48 -1.42 8.89 1.14
CA HIS A 48 -1.57 7.93 2.24
C HIS A 48 -1.77 6.49 1.74
N TRP A 49 -2.44 6.27 0.61
CA TRP A 49 -2.64 4.93 0.03
C TRP A 49 -1.34 4.24 -0.40
N ALA A 50 -0.31 5.00 -0.77
CA ALA A 50 0.96 4.44 -1.25
C ALA A 50 1.84 3.88 -0.11
N PHE A 51 1.49 4.13 1.15
CA PHE A 51 2.33 3.75 2.28
C PHE A 51 1.87 2.51 3.05
N PHE A 52 0.60 2.09 2.91
CA PHE A 52 0.05 0.98 3.70
C PHE A 52 0.05 -0.36 2.94
N GLN A 53 1.08 -0.59 2.12
CA GLN A 53 1.27 -1.87 1.46
C GLN A 53 2.06 -2.80 2.39
N GLU A 54 1.43 -3.87 2.85
CA GLU A 54 2.06 -4.84 3.76
C GLU A 54 3.20 -5.57 3.02
N PRO A 55 4.45 -5.48 3.50
CA PRO A 55 5.57 -6.20 2.91
C PRO A 55 5.48 -7.68 3.28
N VAL A 56 5.00 -8.50 2.36
CA VAL A 56 4.99 -9.96 2.52
C VAL A 56 6.17 -10.59 1.80
N ALA A 57 6.61 -11.76 2.29
CA ALA A 57 7.60 -12.56 1.60
C ALA A 57 7.05 -13.07 0.25
N GLU A 58 7.93 -13.53 -0.64
CA GLU A 58 7.57 -13.97 -1.99
C GLU A 58 6.49 -15.06 -1.99
N ASP A 59 6.50 -15.96 -1.00
CA ASP A 59 5.51 -17.02 -0.83
C ASP A 59 4.11 -16.49 -0.41
N GLY A 60 4.02 -15.24 0.04
CA GLY A 60 2.78 -14.52 0.32
C GLY A 60 2.29 -13.65 -0.85
N LEU A 61 3.02 -13.61 -1.98
CA LEU A 61 2.64 -12.83 -3.15
C LEU A 61 1.84 -13.69 -4.15
N GLY A 62 0.81 -13.07 -4.74
CA GLY A 62 0.12 -13.59 -5.91
C GLY A 62 0.93 -13.37 -7.20
N PRO A 63 0.47 -13.92 -8.34
CA PRO A 63 1.15 -13.78 -9.63
C PRO A 63 1.33 -12.33 -10.10
N ASP A 64 0.52 -11.41 -9.59
CA ASP A 64 0.57 -9.97 -9.88
C ASP A 64 1.51 -9.19 -8.94
N GLY A 65 2.18 -9.88 -8.01
CA GLY A 65 3.05 -9.26 -7.02
C GLY A 65 2.28 -8.51 -5.93
N THR A 66 0.97 -8.70 -5.83
CA THR A 66 0.17 -8.23 -4.69
C THR A 66 0.10 -9.32 -3.62
N ARG A 67 -0.12 -8.95 -2.37
CA ARG A 67 -0.35 -9.93 -1.30
C ARG A 67 -1.55 -10.81 -1.66
N HIS A 68 -1.35 -12.12 -1.67
CA HIS A 68 -2.43 -13.09 -1.82
C HIS A 68 -3.23 -13.19 -0.52
N TRP A 69 -4.54 -13.40 -0.61
CA TRP A 69 -5.48 -13.39 0.53
C TRP A 69 -6.15 -14.73 0.76
#